data_AF-A0A7Y3GFU3-F1
#
_entry.id   AF-A0A7Y3GFU3-F1
#
_cell.length_a   1.000
_cell.length_b   1.000
_cell.length_c   1.000
_cell.angle_alpha   90.00
_cell.angle_beta   90.00
_cell.angle_gamma   90.00
#
_symmetry.space_group_name_H-M   'P 1'
#
loop_
_entity.id
_entity.type
_entity.pdbx_description
1 polymer ?
#
loop_
_entity_poly.entity_id
_entity_poly.type
_entity_poly.pdbx_seq_one_letter_code
_entity_poly.pdbx_strand_id
1 'polypeptide(L)' 'MGRLRRFEEHRFLGTRDDMVVYDCDDDEQFAALEERFVADDLLARNLISAVAPDTLAEARNRGFEPAVIAPSGVDS' A
#
# COMPACT_ATOMS: atom_id res chain seq x y z
N MET A 1 3.03 9.28 10.03
CA MET A 1 3.87 8.42 9.16
C MET A 1 4.34 7.17 9.89
N GLY A 2 3.56 6.10 9.81
CA GLY A 2 4.04 4.75 10.10
C GLY A 2 4.77 4.16 8.88
N ARG A 3 5.59 3.14 9.14
CA ARG A 3 6.28 2.36 8.10
C ARG A 3 6.30 0.90 8.52
N LEU A 4 6.12 0.00 7.55
CA LEU A 4 6.35 -1.42 7.79
C LEU A 4 7.86 -1.66 7.90
N ARG A 5 8.33 -2.36 8.95
CA ARG A 5 9.78 -2.51 9.26
C ARG A 5 10.67 -3.02 8.14
N ARG A 6 10.11 -3.69 7.14
CA ARG A 6 10.84 -4.28 6.01
C ARG A 6 10.80 -3.43 4.74
N PHE A 7 10.03 -2.34 4.78
CA PHE A 7 9.71 -1.47 3.65
C PHE A 7 9.81 0.01 4.04
N GLU A 8 10.61 0.34 5.06
CA GLU A 8 10.68 1.69 5.62
C GLU A 8 11.13 2.76 4.62
N GLU A 9 11.88 2.34 3.61
CA GLU A 9 12.44 3.18 2.55
C GLU A 9 11.54 3.31 1.31
N HIS A 10 10.37 2.66 1.30
CA HIS A 10 9.47 2.65 0.15
C HIS A 10 8.15 3.35 0.47
N ARG A 11 7.79 4.32 -0.38
CA ARG A 11 6.51 5.01 -0.32
C ARG A 11 5.39 4.16 -0.89
N PHE A 12 5.59 3.54 -2.06
CA PHE A 12 4.53 2.79 -2.72
C PHE A 12 4.70 1.28 -2.53
N LEU A 13 3.72 0.67 -1.86
CA LEU A 13 3.66 -0.77 -1.63
C LEU A 13 2.44 -1.37 -2.33
N GLY A 14 2.67 -2.43 -3.09
CA GLY A 14 1.65 -3.14 -3.85
C GLY A 14 1.30 -4.49 -3.24
N THR A 15 0.02 -4.80 -3.17
CA THR A 15 -0.53 -6.11 -2.83
C THR A 15 -0.80 -6.91 -4.11
N ARG A 16 -0.24 -8.12 -4.19
CA ARG A 16 -0.17 -8.93 -5.43
C ARG A 16 -1.40 -9.78 -5.68
N ASP A 17 -2.23 -9.97 -4.67
CA ASP A 17 -3.45 -10.76 -4.71
C ASP A 17 -4.62 -10.01 -5.38
N ASP A 18 -4.72 -8.70 -5.18
CA ASP A 18 -5.71 -7.83 -5.81
C ASP A 18 -5.11 -6.74 -6.70
N MET A 19 -3.78 -6.69 -6.83
CA MET A 19 -3.05 -5.71 -7.63
C MET A 19 -3.38 -4.26 -7.23
N VAL A 20 -3.44 -3.99 -5.92
CA VAL A 20 -3.66 -2.63 -5.38
C VAL A 20 -2.34 -2.03 -4.88
N VAL A 21 -2.09 -0.75 -5.17
CA VAL A 21 -0.96 0.00 -4.64
C VAL A 21 -1.42 1.03 -3.61
N TYR A 22 -0.73 1.04 -2.48
CA TYR A 22 -0.97 1.94 -1.36
C TYR A 22 0.17 2.96 -1.27
N ASP A 23 -0.20 4.22 -1.05
CA ASP A 23 0.73 5.30 -0.72
C ASP A 23 0.97 5.33 0.80
N CYS A 24 2.18 4.98 1.24
CA CYS A 24 2.52 4.97 2.67
C CYS A 24 2.75 6.39 3.23
N ASP A 25 2.80 7.44 2.40
CA ASP A 25 2.77 8.83 2.86
C ASP A 25 1.35 9.34 3.13
N ASP A 26 0.32 8.63 2.66
CA ASP A 26 -1.08 8.88 2.98
C ASP A 26 -1.45 8.04 4.22
N ASP A 27 -1.79 8.70 5.32
CA ASP A 27 -2.03 8.02 6.59
C ASP A 27 -3.25 7.09 6.54
N GLU A 28 -4.29 7.40 5.74
CA GLU A 28 -5.48 6.53 5.60
C GLU A 28 -5.14 5.27 4.79
N GLN A 29 -4.40 5.43 3.69
CA GLN A 29 -3.91 4.30 2.89
C GLN A 29 -2.92 3.44 3.67
N PHE A 30 -2.01 4.07 4.43
CA PHE A 30 -1.06 3.34 5.26
C PHE A 30 -1.75 2.52 6.34
N ALA A 31 -2.74 3.09 7.04
CA ALA A 31 -3.52 2.38 8.05
C ALA A 31 -4.25 1.15 7.46
N ALA A 32 -4.89 1.32 6.29
CA ALA A 32 -5.55 0.22 5.59
C ALA A 32 -4.56 -0.88 5.16
N LEU A 33 -3.38 -0.49 4.67
CA LEU A 33 -2.31 -1.44 4.32
C LEU A 33 -1.80 -2.17 5.57
N GLU A 34 -1.59 -1.48 6.69
CA GLU A 34 -1.08 -2.07 7.92
C GLU A 34 -2.05 -3.10 8.50
N GLU A 35 -3.34 -2.77 8.55
CA GLU A 35 -4.40 -3.71 8.95
C GLU A 35 -4.37 -4.97 8.08
N ARG A 36 -4.34 -4.79 6.76
CA ARG A 36 -4.33 -5.90 5.81
C ARG A 36 -3.04 -6.72 5.87
N PHE A 37 -1.90 -6.06 6.05
CA PHE A 37 -0.60 -6.72 6.19
C PHE A 37 -0.61 -7.76 7.31
N VAL A 38 -1.26 -7.44 8.44
CA VAL A 38 -1.42 -8.34 9.58
C VAL A 38 -2.55 -9.34 9.36
N ALA A 39 -3.73 -8.89 8.94
CA ALA A 39 -4.93 -9.72 8.80
C ALA A 39 -4.74 -10.85 7.77
N ASP A 40 -4.10 -10.54 6.64
CA ASP A 40 -3.90 -11.48 5.54
C ASP A 40 -2.53 -12.14 5.56
N ASP A 41 -1.65 -11.80 6.52
CA ASP A 41 -0.26 -12.25 6.61
C ASP A 41 0.50 -12.12 5.27
N LEU A 42 0.43 -10.91 4.70
CA LEU A 42 0.92 -10.64 3.34
C LEU A 42 2.41 -10.93 3.19
N LEU A 43 3.19 -10.76 4.26
CA LEU A 43 4.62 -11.07 4.25
C LEU A 43 4.87 -12.57 4.15
N ALA A 44 4.27 -13.39 5.03
CA ALA A 44 4.50 -14.84 5.01
C ALA A 44 3.98 -15.48 3.71
N ARG A 45 2.93 -14.91 3.12
CA ARG A 45 2.35 -15.37 1.84
C ARG A 45 3.04 -14.79 0.60
N ASN A 46 4.04 -13.92 0.77
CA ASN A 46 4.75 -13.25 -0.33
C ASN A 46 3.79 -12.48 -1.28
N LEU A 47 2.80 -11.81 -0.70
CA LEU A 47 1.77 -11.04 -1.40
C LEU A 47 2.00 -9.53 -1.35
N ILE A 48 3.06 -9.04 -0.71
CA ILE A 48 3.41 -7.62 -0.67
C ILE A 48 4.73 -7.37 -1.41
N SER A 49 4.80 -6.29 -2.17
CA SER A 49 5.99 -5.90 -2.93
C SER A 49 6.17 -4.39 -2.92
N ALA A 50 7.42 -3.94 -2.81
CA ALA A 50 7.76 -2.56 -3.13
C ALA A 50 7.73 -2.32 -4.64
N VAL A 51 7.43 -1.08 -5.03
CA VAL A 51 7.52 -0.60 -6.41
C VAL A 51 8.88 0.07 -6.61
N ALA A 52 9.57 -0.25 -7.72
CA ALA A 52 10.88 0.30 -8.03
C ALA A 52 11.02 0.55 -9.54
N PRO A 53 11.12 1.81 -10.01
CA PRO A 53 11.23 3.05 -9.23
C PRO A 53 9.98 3.35 -8.38
N ASP A 54 10.20 3.98 -7.22
CA ASP A 54 9.17 4.24 -6.21
C ASP A 54 8.24 5.39 -6.63
N THR A 55 7.40 5.11 -7.63
CA THR A 55 6.48 6.07 -8.22
C THR A 55 5.14 5.40 -8.51
N LEU A 56 4.05 6.16 -8.37
CA LEU A 56 2.72 5.68 -8.74
C LEU A 56 2.62 5.32 -10.23
N ALA A 57 3.36 6.02 -11.09
CA ALA A 57 3.41 5.72 -12.52
C ALA A 57 3.99 4.31 -12.79
N GLU A 58 5.06 3.93 -12.10
CA GLU A 58 5.62 2.59 -12.21
C GLU A 58 4.66 1.51 -11.68
N ALA A 59 3.97 1.79 -10.57
CA ALA A 59 2.96 0.88 -10.05
C ALA A 59 1.86 0.60 -11.11
N ARG A 60 1.37 1.66 -11.76
CA ARG A 60 0.40 1.55 -12.86
C ARG A 60 0.95 0.78 -14.06
N ASN A 61 2.21 1.01 -14.44
CA ASN A 61 2.86 0.27 -15.52
C ASN A 61 2.94 -1.25 -15.23
N ARG A 62 3.01 -1.62 -13.95
CA ARG A 62 2.97 -3.01 -13.47
C ARG A 62 1.56 -3.58 -13.32
N GLY A 63 0.54 -2.81 -13.66
CA GLY A 63 -0.87 -3.20 -13.57
C GLY A 63 -1.50 -3.01 -12.20
N PHE A 64 -0.89 -2.24 -11.30
CA PHE A 64 -1.51 -1.91 -10.01
C PHE A 64 -2.49 -0.74 -10.13
N GLU A 65 -3.59 -0.83 -9.41
CA GLU A 65 -4.55 0.26 -9.25
C GLU A 65 -4.36 0.94 -7.89
N PRO A 66 -4.47 2.28 -7.78
CA PRO A 66 -4.36 2.97 -6.50
C PRO A 66 -5.48 2.54 -5.54
N ALA A 67 -5.15 2.40 -4.26
CA ALA A 67 -6.14 2.13 -3.23
C ALA A 67 -7.21 3.23 -3.22
N VAL A 68 -8.47 2.83 -3.35
CA VAL A 68 -9.61 3.73 -3.22
C VAL A 68 -10.08 3.67 -1.77
N ILE A 69 -9.55 4.56 -0.95
CA ILE A 69 -10.07 4.76 0.41
C ILE A 69 -11.27 5.69 0.29
N ALA A 70 -12.45 5.23 0.71
CA ALA A 70 -13.59 6.12 0.80
C ALA A 70 -13.23 7.23 1.80
N PRO A 71 -13.37 8.52 1.43
CA PRO A 71 -13.01 9.59 2.34
C PRO A 71 -13.81 9.39 3.62
N SER A 72 -13.10 9.23 4.74
CA SER A 72 -13.76 9.23 6.04
C SER A 72 -14.45 10.59 6.14
N GLY A 73 -15.79 10.58 6.15
CA GLY A 73 -16.57 11.81 6.11
C GLY A 73 -16.29 12.64 7.36
N VAL A 74 -15.35 13.58 7.24
CA VAL A 74 -15.11 14.67 8.20
C VAL A 74 -15.41 15.96 7.45
N ASP A 75 -16.71 16.22 7.28
CA ASP A 75 -17.24 17.57 7.23
C ASP A 75 -17.67 17.89 8.67
N SER A 76 -16.97 18.81 9.32
CA SER A 76 -17.39 19.46 10.57
C SER A 76 -16.94 20.91 10.55
#